data_AF-A0A351CYL2-F1
#
_entry.id   AF-A0A351CYL2-F1
#
_cell.length_a   1.000
_cell.length_b   1.000
_cell.length_c   1.000
_cell.angle_alpha   90.00
_cell.angle_beta   90.00
_cell.angle_gamma   90.00
#
_symmetry.space_group_name_H-M   'P 1'
#
loop_
_entity.id
_entity.type
_entity.pdbx_description
1 polymer ?
#
loop_
_entity_poly.entity_id
_entity_poly.type
_entity_poly.pdbx_seq_one_letter_code
_entity_poly.pdbx_strand_id
1 'polypeptide(L)'
;LDDLGFVWDPLSEKWEEGFTAVKAYKEQHGHCRVPKNHKLNDYNLGQWVLMQRKAKDRMSLERKQRLDDLGFVWHARQTSSV
;
A
#
# COMPACT_ATOMS: atom_id res chain seq x y z
N LEU A 1 3.65 8.22 26.43
CA LEU A 1 4.41 7.02 26.04
C LEU A 1 3.39 6.06 25.46
N ASP A 2 2.82 6.42 24.33
CA ASP A 2 1.64 5.75 23.78
C ASP A 2 1.78 5.92 22.28
N ASP A 3 2.20 4.88 21.55
CA ASP A 3 1.92 4.75 20.10
C ASP A 3 2.49 3.46 19.50
N LEU A 4 2.41 2.30 20.16
CA LEU A 4 2.74 1.04 19.49
C LEU A 4 1.71 -0.02 19.85
N GLY A 5 0.50 0.18 19.34
CA GLY A 5 -0.53 -0.86 19.21
C GLY A 5 -0.07 -1.92 18.21
N PHE A 6 0.92 -2.72 18.61
CA PHE A 6 1.45 -3.82 17.81
C PHE A 6 0.44 -4.97 17.84
N VAL A 7 -0.56 -4.88 16.97
CA VAL A 7 -1.52 -5.96 16.72
C VAL A 7 -0.76 -7.05 15.96
N TRP A 8 -0.33 -8.09 16.70
CA TRP A 8 0.29 -9.31 16.16
C TRP A 8 -0.76 -10.17 15.43
N ASP A 9 -1.19 -9.69 14.28
CA ASP A 9 -1.94 -10.48 13.31
C ASP A 9 -0.98 -10.88 12.17
N PRO A 10 -0.73 -12.18 11.93
CA PRO A 10 0.14 -12.64 10.83
C PRO A 10 -0.36 -12.18 9.45
N LEU A 11 -1.67 -11.95 9.32
CA LEU A 11 -2.28 -11.33 8.14
C LEU A 11 -2.05 -9.82 8.05
N SER A 12 -1.83 -9.16 9.18
CA SER A 12 -1.39 -7.77 9.24
C SER A 12 0.09 -7.65 8.96
N GLU A 13 0.95 -8.57 9.40
CA GLU A 13 2.38 -8.56 9.06
C GLU A 13 2.62 -8.54 7.53
N LYS A 14 2.01 -9.45 6.78
CA LYS A 14 2.15 -9.46 5.29
C LYS A 14 1.63 -8.19 4.62
N TRP A 15 0.63 -7.55 5.23
CA TRP A 15 0.10 -6.29 4.73
C TRP A 15 1.04 -5.12 5.06
N GLU A 16 1.57 -5.09 6.29
CA GLU A 16 2.55 -4.11 6.78
C GLU A 16 3.86 -4.18 5.98
N GLU A 17 4.33 -5.37 5.61
CA GLU A 17 5.48 -5.57 4.72
C GLU A 17 5.24 -4.89 3.36
N GLY A 18 4.08 -5.14 2.74
CA GLY A 18 3.72 -4.53 1.47
C GLY A 18 3.51 -3.01 1.57
N PHE A 19 2.92 -2.55 2.67
CA PHE A 19 2.77 -1.12 2.96
C PHE A 19 4.13 -0.42 3.09
N THR A 20 5.05 -1.02 3.84
CA THR A 20 6.42 -0.53 4.01
C THR A 20 7.16 -0.52 2.66
N ALA A 21 6.96 -1.53 1.82
CA ALA A 21 7.55 -1.58 0.48
C ALA A 21 7.01 -0.46 -0.43
N VAL A 22 5.70 -0.15 -0.38
CA VAL A 22 5.16 1.00 -1.15
C VAL A 22 5.68 2.32 -0.60
N LYS A 23 5.82 2.45 0.73
CA LYS A 23 6.40 3.64 1.35
C LYS A 23 7.84 3.86 0.88
N ALA A 24 8.67 2.83 0.93
CA ALA A 24 10.04 2.88 0.42
C ALA A 24 10.09 3.22 -1.08
N TYR A 25 9.17 2.66 -1.88
CA TYR A 25 9.07 2.99 -3.31
C TYR A 25 8.70 4.47 -3.53
N LYS A 26 7.77 5.02 -2.75
CA LYS A 26 7.40 6.44 -2.79
C LYS A 26 8.59 7.33 -2.42
N GLU A 27 9.34 6.97 -1.39
CA GLU A 27 10.53 7.74 -0.97
C GLU A 27 11.61 7.75 -2.06
N GLN A 28 11.78 6.64 -2.79
CA GLN A 28 12.76 6.54 -3.87
C GLN A 28 12.32 7.21 -5.18
N HIS A 29 11.04 7.09 -5.55
CA HIS A 29 10.53 7.55 -6.85
C HIS A 29 9.70 8.85 -6.79
N GLY A 30 9.34 9.30 -5.59
CA GLY A 30 8.42 10.42 -5.36
C GLY A 30 6.95 10.09 -5.63
N HIS A 31 6.60 8.85 -6.01
CA HIS A 31 5.24 8.47 -6.36
C HIS A 31 4.89 7.01 -6.01
N CYS A 32 3.60 6.73 -5.79
CA CYS A 32 3.09 5.37 -5.52
C CYS A 32 2.63 4.61 -6.77
N ARG A 33 3.06 5.03 -7.98
CA ARG A 33 2.69 4.39 -9.25
C ARG A 33 3.55 3.16 -9.54
N VAL A 34 3.39 2.12 -8.73
CA VAL A 34 4.16 0.88 -8.89
C VAL A 34 3.71 0.11 -10.15
N PRO A 35 4.62 -0.23 -11.07
CA PRO A 35 4.33 -1.10 -12.22
C PRO A 35 3.92 -2.51 -11.77
N LYS A 36 3.02 -3.18 -12.52
CA LYS A 36 2.51 -4.53 -12.18
C LYS A 36 3.62 -5.57 -11.94
N ASN A 37 4.73 -5.48 -12.67
CA ASN A 37 5.84 -6.43 -12.60
C ASN A 37 7.03 -5.89 -11.79
N HIS A 38 6.86 -4.80 -11.05
CA HIS A 38 7.93 -4.25 -10.23
C HIS A 38 8.16 -5.12 -8.99
N LYS A 39 9.42 -5.47 -8.78
CA LYS A 39 9.90 -6.16 -7.60
C LYS A 39 10.77 -5.21 -6.80
N LEU A 40 10.49 -5.12 -5.51
CA LEU A 40 11.35 -4.44 -4.56
C LEU A 40 12.14 -5.54 -3.84
N ASN A 41 13.41 -5.69 -4.19
CA ASN A 41 14.23 -6.87 -3.84
C ASN A 41 13.52 -8.16 -4.32
N ASP A 42 13.20 -9.09 -3.41
CA ASP A 42 12.47 -10.33 -3.69
C ASP A 42 10.94 -10.19 -3.56
N TYR A 43 10.45 -9.02 -3.15
CA TYR A 43 9.03 -8.79 -2.94
C TYR A 43 8.34 -8.29 -4.21
N ASN A 44 7.33 -9.03 -4.68
CA ASN A 44 6.50 -8.62 -5.83
C ASN A 44 5.54 -7.48 -5.45
N LEU A 45 6.08 -6.27 -5.30
CA LEU A 45 5.33 -5.08 -4.94
C LEU A 45 4.21 -4.79 -5.94
N GLY A 46 4.50 -4.91 -7.24
CA GLY A 46 3.50 -4.70 -8.29
C GLY A 46 2.29 -5.65 -8.18
N GLN A 47 2.53 -6.91 -7.81
CA GLN A 47 1.46 -7.87 -7.55
C GLN A 47 0.69 -7.51 -6.28
N TRP A 48 1.36 -7.11 -5.21
CA TRP A 48 0.71 -6.67 -3.98
C TRP A 48 -0.19 -5.46 -4.21
N VAL A 49 0.29 -4.44 -4.94
CA VAL A 49 -0.50 -3.27 -5.35
C VAL A 49 -1.75 -3.69 -6.13
N LEU A 50 -1.63 -4.66 -7.05
CA LEU A 50 -2.77 -5.20 -7.77
C LEU A 50 -3.78 -5.88 -6.84
N MET A 51 -3.29 -6.64 -5.86
CA MET A 51 -4.15 -7.29 -4.86
C MET A 51 -4.90 -6.25 -4.02
N GLN A 52 -4.24 -5.18 -3.57
CA GLN A 52 -4.91 -4.12 -2.81
C GLN A 52 -6.00 -3.44 -3.63
N ARG A 53 -5.75 -3.15 -4.91
CA ARG A 53 -6.77 -2.59 -5.81
C ARG A 53 -7.97 -3.51 -5.98
N LYS A 54 -7.77 -4.82 -6.10
CA LYS A 54 -8.85 -5.81 -6.18
C LYS A 54 -9.60 -6.00 -4.86
N ALA A 55 -8.89 -5.87 -3.74
CA ALA A 55 -9.43 -6.02 -2.40
C ALA A 55 -10.03 -4.70 -1.87
N LYS A 56 -9.98 -3.60 -2.62
CA LYS A 56 -10.42 -2.26 -2.18
C LYS A 56 -11.81 -2.26 -1.53
N ASP A 57 -12.76 -3.00 -2.11
CA ASP A 57 -14.15 -3.08 -1.62
C ASP A 57 -14.32 -4.05 -0.44
N ARG A 58 -13.34 -4.92 -0.20
CA ARG A 58 -13.32 -5.91 0.88
C ARG A 58 -12.34 -5.57 2.00
N MET A 59 -11.62 -4.45 1.87
CA MET A 59 -10.58 -4.01 2.77
C MET A 59 -11.18 -3.17 3.90
N SER A 60 -10.64 -3.33 5.12
CA SER A 60 -10.98 -2.48 6.26
C SER A 60 -10.71 -0.99 5.97
N LEU A 61 -11.55 -0.12 6.52
CA LEU A 61 -11.43 1.33 6.35
C LEU A 61 -10.05 1.86 6.77
N GLU A 62 -9.49 1.32 7.85
CA GLU A 62 -8.17 1.71 8.38
C GLU A 62 -7.04 1.46 7.37
N ARG A 63 -6.98 0.27 6.76
CA ARG A 63 -5.98 -0.07 5.73
C ARG A 63 -6.13 0.82 4.49
N LYS A 64 -7.39 1.12 4.12
CA LYS A 64 -7.68 2.01 3.01
C LYS A 64 -7.19 3.43 3.30
N GLN A 65 -7.45 3.94 4.51
CA GLN A 65 -7.04 5.28 4.93
C GLN A 65 -5.51 5.40 4.99
N ARG A 66 -4.80 4.40 5.52
CA ARG A 66 -3.33 4.37 5.53
C ARG A 66 -2.73 4.44 4.13
N LEU A 67 -3.29 3.71 3.17
CA LEU A 67 -2.86 3.78 1.77
C LEU A 67 -3.19 5.13 1.13
N ASP A 68 -4.34 5.71 1.46
CA ASP A 68 -4.75 7.03 0.97
C ASP A 68 -3.82 8.14 1.46
N ASP A 69 -3.46 8.14 2.74
CA ASP A 69 -2.49 9.05 3.36
C ASP A 69 -1.10 8.94 2.72
N LEU A 70 -0.72 7.72 2.31
CA LEU A 70 0.50 7.49 1.56
C LEU A 70 0.44 8.07 0.12
N GLY A 71 -0.73 8.48 -0.38
CA GLY A 71 -0.94 8.92 -1.76
C GLY A 71 -1.02 7.74 -2.73
N PHE A 72 -1.54 6.61 -2.28
CA PHE A 72 -1.67 5.41 -3.10
C PHE A 72 -2.66 5.62 -4.24
N VAL A 73 -2.21 5.34 -5.46
CA VAL A 73 -3.03 5.47 -6.66
C VAL A 73 -3.86 4.20 -6.85
N TRP A 74 -5.15 4.29 -6.48
CA TRP A 74 -6.12 3.21 -6.61
C TRP A 74 -6.52 2.93 -8.07
N HIS A 75 -6.53 3.97 -8.91
CA HIS A 75 -6.98 3.90 -10.31
C HIS A 75 -6.02 4.64 -11.22
N ALA A 76 -5.78 4.14 -12.44
CA ALA A 76 -4.91 4.78 -13.43
C ALA A 76 -5.38 6.21 -13.81
N ARG A 77 -6.65 6.52 -13.57
CA ARG A 77 -7.24 7.87 -13.62
C ARG A 77 -7.80 8.21 -12.24
N GLN A 78 -6.97 8.72 -11.34
CA GLN A 78 -7.48 9.59 -10.28
C GLN A 78 -7.48 11.00 -10.86
N THR A 79 -8.61 11.40 -11.41
CA THR A 79 -8.92 12.83 -11.54
C THR A 79 -9.13 13.33 -10.11
N SER A 80 -8.16 14.08 -9.59
CA SER A 80 -8.39 14.91 -8.42
C SER A 80 -9.53 15.86 -8.75
N SER A 81 -10.75 15.53 -8.35
CA SER A 81 -11.78 16.55 -8.20
C SER A 81 -11.51 17.23 -6.88
N VAL A 82 -11.10 18.49 -7.00
CA VAL A 82 -11.07 19.50 -5.94
C VAL A 82 -12.47 19.64 -5.33
#